data_AF-A0A414KYH7-F1
#
_entry.id   AF-A0A414KYH7-F1
#
_cell.length_a   1.000
_cell.length_b   1.000
_cell.length_c   1.000
_cell.angle_alpha   90.00
_cell.angle_beta   90.00
_cell.angle_gamma   90.00
#
_symmetry.space_group_name_H-M   'P 1'
#
loop_
_entity.id
_entity.type
_entity.pdbx_description
1 polymer ?
#
loop_
_entity_poly.entity_id
_entity_poly.type
_entity_poly.pdbx_seq_one_letter_code
_entity_poly.pdbx_strand_id
1 'polypeptide(L)'
;MKLFKLFTLMAAGTMITACNNEIENLSRNADNRVMSLQTAEKAYTRFNDVTNTWEGTDKIGVYMYGAGAGNTDILNGAENVLFITQGGESPVNFTSETGIQIAGENAKFTAYYPQNGDITGSIYKVALGNQAEGYAAHDLMWAVNDNVSSEDAKSLSMTFKHQLAKLAIEITSNSGETVQSVSIQGISISADFNIATGEFSNEAKGYITPCKTADNKYSALVLPTNPATALSMIITTDAAEDNTYEYTFNSGTISELKAGYIYTIKIGLGESVLGSVNQIEGGNSPYEPGGDVDGNAEAVTPEIPGYMVVEAPADDADALASCLDGKRGAIALKFVAGNTYKADMITVPAGITDLLLIGKEGQAKVTMRGLDFESATLEKLTMQNLEIAGDANARFCNKQLATGAVITVSGCYVHDVKALYGEGAEIGGQNIVSSMTIDDCMIYNSATILDKGTCESVILTNSTLYNFNGQAFHAYKGDSDLAEITTFEIENCTLVDMGDATIFQNTGGKAGALFLTFKNTIVLATCKNINWNVKQNSETIFENNYAVSDGACTSSLKSYDDGEYIMDVTNTRIMLFPNESNSTVLGGKDFSTSVDAGDPRWKK
;
A
#
# COMPACT_ATOMS: atom_id res chain seq x y z
N MET A 1 -62.08 68.77 60.52
CA MET A 1 -61.03 68.41 61.50
C MET A 1 -59.69 68.77 60.86
N LYS A 2 -58.93 69.65 61.50
CA LYS A 2 -57.68 70.26 60.99
C LYS A 2 -56.50 69.29 61.14
N LEU A 3 -55.53 69.33 60.22
CA LEU A 3 -54.16 69.87 60.40
C LEU A 3 -53.30 69.41 59.21
N PHE A 4 -52.77 70.35 58.41
CA PHE A 4 -51.33 70.72 58.34
C PHE A 4 -50.51 69.70 57.53
N LYS A 5 -49.63 70.01 56.58
CA LYS A 5 -48.69 71.12 56.27
C LYS A 5 -47.94 70.59 55.00
N LEU A 6 -47.26 71.29 54.11
CA LEU A 6 -46.95 72.69 53.81
C LEU A 6 -46.08 72.62 52.51
N PHE A 7 -46.39 73.43 51.49
CA PHE A 7 -45.49 74.26 50.65
C PHE A 7 -44.28 73.62 49.91
N THR A 8 -43.84 74.00 48.71
CA THR A 8 -44.02 75.18 47.82
C THR A 8 -43.42 74.78 46.46
N LEU A 9 -44.10 74.97 45.32
CA LEU A 9 -43.97 76.11 44.37
C LEU A 9 -42.57 76.19 43.72
N MET A 10 -42.45 76.04 42.40
CA MET A 10 -42.72 77.17 41.49
C MET A 10 -43.22 76.70 40.12
N ALA A 11 -44.33 77.30 39.69
CA ALA A 11 -44.87 77.24 38.33
C ALA A 11 -44.71 78.62 37.69
N ALA A 12 -44.27 78.64 36.43
CA ALA A 12 -44.54 79.64 35.38
C ALA A 12 -43.98 79.00 34.09
N GLY A 13 -44.79 78.49 33.15
CA GLY A 13 -45.73 79.21 32.28
C GLY A 13 -44.93 79.81 31.13
N THR A 14 -45.13 79.54 29.84
CA THR A 14 -46.19 78.92 29.01
C THR A 14 -45.59 78.77 27.60
N MET A 15 -46.05 77.80 26.78
CA MET A 15 -46.54 77.99 25.38
C MET A 15 -46.94 76.62 24.79
N ILE A 16 -48.00 76.64 23.98
CA ILE A 16 -48.75 75.49 23.47
C ILE A 16 -48.03 74.85 22.26
N THR A 17 -48.06 73.51 22.14
CA THR A 17 -48.09 72.83 20.84
C THR A 17 -48.91 71.54 20.95
N ALA A 18 -49.63 71.27 19.86
CA ALA A 18 -50.63 70.25 19.64
C ALA A 18 -50.12 68.80 19.86
N CYS A 19 -51.10 67.89 19.95
CA CYS A 19 -51.01 66.44 20.08
C CYS A 19 -49.80 65.78 19.42
N ASN A 20 -49.17 64.82 20.11
CA ASN A 20 -48.63 63.62 19.47
C ASN A 20 -49.01 62.41 20.33
N ASN A 21 -49.92 61.58 19.80
CA ASN A 21 -49.88 60.15 20.05
C ASN A 21 -48.64 59.59 19.34
N GLU A 22 -48.09 58.53 19.94
CA GLU A 22 -47.03 57.65 19.43
C GLU A 22 -45.62 58.26 19.30
N ILE A 23 -44.75 57.81 20.22
CA ILE A 23 -43.32 57.66 19.96
C ILE A 23 -42.94 56.26 20.44
N GLU A 24 -42.89 55.36 19.46
CA GLU A 24 -41.77 54.48 19.15
C GLU A 24 -40.94 53.97 20.33
N ASN A 25 -41.17 52.71 20.69
CA ASN A 25 -40.10 51.82 21.13
C ASN A 25 -39.44 51.20 19.89
N LEU A 26 -38.65 51.99 19.16
CA LEU A 26 -37.68 51.47 18.21
C LEU A 26 -36.42 51.01 18.96
N SER A 27 -36.39 49.72 19.31
CA SER A 27 -35.16 49.02 19.70
C SER A 27 -35.40 47.51 19.76
N ARG A 28 -35.37 46.86 18.59
CA ARG A 28 -34.93 45.47 18.37
C ARG A 28 -34.64 45.37 16.88
N ASN A 29 -33.38 45.53 16.49
CA ASN A 29 -32.93 44.87 15.26
C ASN A 29 -33.08 43.37 15.55
N ALA A 30 -34.21 42.78 15.16
CA ALA A 30 -34.33 41.34 15.10
C ALA A 30 -33.30 40.90 14.06
N ASP A 31 -32.26 40.22 14.51
CA ASP A 31 -31.23 39.68 13.64
C ASP A 31 -31.90 38.82 12.56
N ASN A 32 -31.92 39.29 11.31
CA ASN A 32 -32.66 38.65 10.20
C ASN A 32 -31.82 37.55 9.54
N ARG A 33 -31.08 36.81 10.35
CA ARG A 33 -30.19 35.73 9.94
C ARG A 33 -30.69 34.39 10.48
N VAL A 34 -30.49 33.34 9.70
CA VAL A 34 -30.62 31.96 10.19
C VAL A 34 -29.41 31.65 11.05
N MET A 35 -29.58 31.73 12.38
CA MET A 35 -28.51 31.48 13.36
C MET A 35 -28.51 30.04 13.89
N SER A 36 -29.62 29.33 13.72
CA SER A 36 -29.75 27.93 14.09
C SER A 36 -30.62 27.21 13.06
N LEU A 37 -30.31 25.93 12.84
CA LEU A 37 -31.16 25.00 12.13
C LEU A 37 -31.31 23.73 12.96
N GLN A 38 -32.46 23.09 12.84
CA GLN A 38 -32.77 21.86 13.56
C GLN A 38 -32.75 20.68 12.58
N THR A 39 -32.24 19.52 12.98
CA THR A 39 -32.57 18.29 12.26
C THR A 39 -34.04 17.94 12.47
N ALA A 40 -34.73 17.39 11.46
CA ALA A 40 -36.16 17.08 11.59
C ALA A 40 -36.44 16.01 12.67
N GLU A 41 -37.63 16.05 13.29
CA GLU A 41 -38.02 15.27 14.48
C GLU A 41 -37.90 13.73 14.35
N LYS A 42 -37.81 13.21 13.12
CA LYS A 42 -37.71 11.76 12.85
C LYS A 42 -36.52 11.37 11.97
N ALA A 43 -35.50 12.21 11.91
CA ALA A 43 -34.51 12.15 10.86
C ALA A 43 -33.08 11.95 11.39
N TYR A 44 -32.58 10.75 11.13
CA TYR A 44 -31.21 10.38 10.75
C TYR A 44 -30.07 10.95 11.60
N THR A 45 -29.35 10.03 12.20
CA THR A 45 -28.13 10.26 12.93
C THR A 45 -26.97 9.80 12.07
N ARG A 46 -25.83 10.51 12.15
CA ARG A 46 -24.57 9.99 11.62
C ARG A 46 -24.41 8.52 12.03
N PHE A 47 -23.90 7.70 11.12
CA PHE A 47 -23.73 6.29 11.41
C PHE A 47 -22.29 6.04 11.89
N ASN A 48 -22.12 5.58 13.14
CA ASN A 48 -20.80 5.32 13.74
C ASN A 48 -20.66 3.89 14.33
N ASP A 49 -21.61 2.99 14.05
CA ASP A 49 -21.71 1.63 14.62
C ASP A 49 -21.81 1.56 16.17
N VAL A 50 -21.82 2.68 16.89
CA VAL A 50 -21.76 2.72 18.37
C VAL A 50 -23.00 3.35 18.97
N THR A 51 -23.25 4.62 18.68
CA THR A 51 -24.37 5.38 19.25
C THR A 51 -25.43 5.71 18.22
N ASN A 52 -25.04 5.82 16.94
CA ASN A 52 -25.87 6.37 15.87
C ASN A 52 -26.55 7.66 16.38
N THR A 53 -25.75 8.66 16.76
CA THR A 53 -26.19 9.98 17.24
C THR A 53 -25.22 11.04 16.76
N TRP A 54 -25.69 12.29 16.62
CA TRP A 54 -24.80 13.42 16.37
C TRP A 54 -23.85 13.61 17.56
N GLU A 55 -22.59 13.91 17.31
CA GLU A 55 -21.58 14.21 18.34
C GLU A 55 -21.25 15.70 18.38
N GLY A 56 -20.79 16.19 19.53
CA GLY A 56 -20.47 17.61 19.73
C GLY A 56 -19.32 18.17 18.88
N THR A 57 -18.68 17.32 18.06
CA THR A 57 -17.65 17.70 17.10
C THR A 57 -18.16 17.76 15.66
N ASP A 58 -19.42 17.37 15.41
CA ASP A 58 -19.99 17.35 14.07
C ASP A 58 -20.26 18.76 13.53
N LYS A 59 -20.03 18.90 12.23
CA LYS A 59 -20.11 20.16 11.50
C LYS A 59 -20.81 19.94 10.17
N ILE A 60 -21.67 20.87 9.80
CA ILE A 60 -22.34 20.90 8.50
C ILE A 60 -22.07 22.23 7.81
N GLY A 61 -22.04 22.19 6.48
CA GLY A 61 -21.99 23.38 5.65
C GLY A 61 -23.35 23.63 5.01
N VAL A 62 -23.83 24.87 5.07
CA VAL A 62 -25.16 25.26 4.61
C VAL A 62 -25.05 26.32 3.51
N TYR A 63 -25.84 26.15 2.46
CA TYR A 63 -25.92 27.06 1.33
C TYR A 63 -27.34 27.60 1.17
N MET A 64 -27.47 28.82 0.65
CA MET A 64 -28.74 29.38 0.22
C MET A 64 -28.64 29.78 -1.26
N TYR A 65 -29.52 29.20 -2.07
CA TYR A 65 -29.66 29.47 -3.49
C TYR A 65 -31.00 30.12 -3.80
N GLY A 66 -31.16 30.65 -5.01
CA GLY A 66 -32.47 30.99 -5.55
C GLY A 66 -33.40 29.76 -5.54
N ALA A 67 -34.71 29.98 -5.35
CA ALA A 67 -35.68 28.90 -5.38
C ALA A 67 -35.72 28.18 -6.75
N GLY A 68 -36.08 26.90 -6.71
CA GLY A 68 -36.25 26.04 -7.88
C GLY A 68 -35.22 24.92 -7.97
N ALA A 69 -35.71 23.75 -8.40
CA ALA A 69 -34.87 22.60 -8.70
C ALA A 69 -33.79 22.96 -9.75
N GLY A 70 -32.54 22.63 -9.45
CA GLY A 70 -31.40 22.92 -10.33
C GLY A 70 -30.86 24.36 -10.28
N ASN A 71 -31.47 25.28 -9.51
CA ASN A 71 -30.91 26.62 -9.35
C ASN A 71 -29.58 26.59 -8.57
N THR A 72 -28.55 27.22 -9.11
CA THR A 72 -27.20 27.26 -8.52
C THR A 72 -26.75 28.66 -8.11
N ASP A 73 -27.62 29.67 -8.21
CA ASP A 73 -27.30 31.06 -7.91
C ASP A 73 -27.27 31.27 -6.40
N ILE A 74 -26.07 31.51 -5.85
CA ILE A 74 -25.89 31.80 -4.42
C ILE A 74 -26.54 33.14 -4.08
N LEU A 75 -27.44 33.12 -3.09
CA LEU A 75 -28.09 34.32 -2.57
C LEU A 75 -27.34 34.86 -1.35
N ASN A 76 -27.25 36.18 -1.26
CA ASN A 76 -26.68 36.91 -0.12
C ASN A 76 -25.28 36.43 0.34
N GLY A 77 -24.47 35.84 -0.56
CA GLY A 77 -23.15 35.31 -0.24
C GLY A 77 -23.17 34.09 0.70
N ALA A 78 -24.31 33.40 0.80
CA ALA A 78 -24.49 32.26 1.69
C ALA A 78 -23.93 30.98 1.07
N GLU A 79 -22.61 30.92 0.95
CA GLU A 79 -21.86 29.74 0.50
C GLU A 79 -21.17 29.04 1.67
N ASN A 80 -21.39 27.73 1.80
CA ASN A 80 -20.74 26.85 2.77
C ASN A 80 -20.69 27.39 4.22
N VAL A 81 -21.77 28.02 4.68
CA VAL A 81 -21.81 28.62 6.01
C VAL A 81 -21.74 27.52 7.07
N LEU A 82 -20.80 27.66 8.00
CA LEU A 82 -20.52 26.65 9.04
C LEU A 82 -21.61 26.67 10.12
N PHE A 83 -22.11 25.48 10.42
CA PHE A 83 -23.01 25.21 11.54
C PHE A 83 -22.46 24.03 12.35
N ILE A 84 -22.42 24.18 13.68
CA ILE A 84 -21.87 23.19 14.62
C ILE A 84 -22.93 22.73 15.61
N THR A 85 -22.81 21.51 16.11
CA THR A 85 -23.72 20.96 17.13
C THR A 85 -22.99 20.61 18.43
N GLN A 86 -23.73 20.52 19.54
CA GLN A 86 -23.26 19.95 20.81
C GLN A 86 -23.52 18.42 20.89
N GLY A 87 -24.11 17.83 19.84
CA GLY A 87 -24.44 16.42 19.77
C GLY A 87 -25.73 16.05 20.51
N GLY A 88 -26.15 14.80 20.35
CA GLY A 88 -27.38 14.25 20.92
C GLY A 88 -28.18 13.42 19.91
N GLU A 89 -29.32 12.93 20.38
CA GLU A 89 -30.34 12.30 19.55
C GLU A 89 -31.13 13.36 18.77
N SER A 90 -31.47 13.07 17.52
CA SER A 90 -32.36 13.94 16.74
C SER A 90 -33.72 14.10 17.47
N PRO A 91 -34.32 15.32 17.45
CA PRO A 91 -33.83 16.50 16.74
C PRO A 91 -32.68 17.20 17.48
N VAL A 92 -31.63 17.54 16.73
CA VAL A 92 -30.44 18.23 17.23
C VAL A 92 -30.37 19.61 16.60
N ASN A 93 -30.01 20.61 17.41
CA ASN A 93 -29.76 21.96 16.91
C ASN A 93 -28.30 22.06 16.45
N PHE A 94 -28.14 22.63 15.26
CA PHE A 94 -26.88 23.21 14.84
C PHE A 94 -26.97 24.73 14.92
N THR A 95 -25.87 25.37 15.28
CA THR A 95 -25.75 26.82 15.44
C THR A 95 -24.58 27.37 14.65
N SER A 96 -24.72 28.59 14.13
CA SER A 96 -23.65 29.30 13.43
C SER A 96 -23.29 30.59 14.17
N GLU A 97 -22.02 30.96 14.18
CA GLU A 97 -21.57 32.26 14.70
C GLU A 97 -21.88 33.40 13.72
N THR A 98 -21.82 33.12 12.41
CA THR A 98 -22.03 34.11 11.34
C THR A 98 -23.46 34.14 10.83
N GLY A 99 -24.11 32.97 10.75
CA GLY A 99 -25.47 32.81 10.25
C GLY A 99 -25.65 33.13 8.76
N ILE A 100 -26.85 32.87 8.23
CA ILE A 100 -27.21 33.13 6.83
C ILE A 100 -28.19 34.30 6.76
N GLN A 101 -27.86 35.34 5.99
CA GLN A 101 -28.78 36.46 5.76
C GLN A 101 -30.00 36.02 4.96
N ILE A 102 -31.20 36.08 5.56
CA ILE A 102 -32.45 35.65 4.91
C ILE A 102 -32.72 36.52 3.68
N ALA A 103 -33.04 35.87 2.56
CA ALA A 103 -33.46 36.52 1.31
C ALA A 103 -34.88 37.10 1.42
N GLY A 104 -35.16 38.17 0.68
CA GLY A 104 -36.50 38.77 0.63
C GLY A 104 -37.50 37.93 -0.19
N GLU A 105 -36.98 37.11 -1.10
CA GLU A 105 -37.72 36.16 -1.93
C GLU A 105 -37.61 34.74 -1.38
N ASN A 106 -38.41 33.81 -1.92
CA ASN A 106 -38.29 32.41 -1.56
C ASN A 106 -36.93 31.85 -2.01
N ALA A 107 -36.32 31.02 -1.17
CA ALA A 107 -34.98 30.49 -1.39
C ALA A 107 -34.93 28.97 -1.23
N LYS A 108 -33.91 28.36 -1.81
CA LYS A 108 -33.55 26.95 -1.60
C LYS A 108 -32.39 26.88 -0.62
N PHE A 109 -32.54 26.06 0.42
CA PHE A 109 -31.49 25.77 1.37
C PHE A 109 -30.99 24.34 1.18
N THR A 110 -29.67 24.16 1.11
CA THR A 110 -29.05 22.83 1.11
C THR A 110 -28.03 22.76 2.22
N ALA A 111 -27.87 21.58 2.82
CA ALA A 111 -26.83 21.33 3.80
C ALA A 111 -26.19 19.97 3.55
N TYR A 112 -24.92 19.85 3.88
CA TYR A 112 -24.20 18.59 3.79
C TYR A 112 -23.34 18.34 5.03
N TYR A 113 -23.04 17.06 5.26
CA TYR A 113 -22.14 16.54 6.28
C TYR A 113 -21.21 15.50 5.62
N PRO A 114 -19.96 15.35 6.08
CA PRO A 114 -19.27 16.18 7.08
C PRO A 114 -18.63 17.45 6.50
N GLN A 115 -18.67 18.56 7.24
CA GLN A 115 -17.95 19.81 6.92
C GLN A 115 -16.45 19.68 7.27
N ASN A 116 -15.78 18.73 6.64
CA ASN A 116 -14.33 18.57 6.67
C ASN A 116 -13.80 18.07 5.31
N GLY A 117 -14.67 17.94 4.31
CA GLY A 117 -14.31 17.51 2.96
C GLY A 117 -13.58 18.59 2.17
N ASP A 118 -12.86 18.16 1.14
CA ASP A 118 -12.26 19.03 0.13
C ASP A 118 -13.38 19.60 -0.75
N ILE A 119 -13.62 20.90 -0.63
CA ILE A 119 -14.74 21.59 -1.28
C ILE A 119 -14.22 22.72 -2.13
N THR A 120 -14.59 22.70 -3.40
CA THR A 120 -14.33 23.77 -4.34
C THR A 120 -15.66 24.34 -4.82
N GLY A 121 -16.02 25.54 -4.36
CA GLY A 121 -17.33 26.14 -4.63
C GLY A 121 -18.46 25.30 -4.00
N SER A 122 -19.37 24.76 -4.82
CA SER A 122 -20.46 23.87 -4.39
C SER A 122 -20.19 22.39 -4.65
N ILE A 123 -18.95 21.99 -4.95
CA ILE A 123 -18.58 20.60 -5.23
C ILE A 123 -17.87 20.01 -4.02
N TYR A 124 -18.43 18.94 -3.47
CA TYR A 124 -17.82 18.09 -2.45
C TYR A 124 -17.06 16.94 -3.13
N LYS A 125 -15.77 16.80 -2.86
CA LYS A 125 -14.96 15.70 -3.40
C LYS A 125 -15.12 14.45 -2.55
N VAL A 126 -15.75 13.43 -3.12
CA VAL A 126 -15.89 12.11 -2.51
C VAL A 126 -14.64 11.28 -2.79
N ALA A 127 -14.03 10.73 -1.74
CA ALA A 127 -12.90 9.81 -1.82
C ALA A 127 -13.13 8.64 -0.85
N LEU A 128 -13.18 7.42 -1.37
CA LEU A 128 -13.58 6.21 -0.65
C LEU A 128 -12.48 5.12 -0.66
N GLY A 129 -11.34 5.38 -1.31
CA GLY A 129 -10.31 4.36 -1.57
C GLY A 129 -9.62 3.79 -0.33
N ASN A 130 -9.56 4.54 0.79
CA ASN A 130 -8.99 4.04 2.05
C ASN A 130 -9.89 4.44 3.23
N GLN A 131 -10.47 3.45 3.89
CA GLN A 131 -11.34 3.59 5.06
C GLN A 131 -10.83 2.76 6.26
N ALA A 132 -9.56 2.33 6.24
CA ALA A 132 -9.00 1.40 7.23
C ALA A 132 -9.13 1.90 8.69
N GLU A 133 -8.88 3.20 8.91
CA GLU A 133 -8.95 3.86 10.23
C GLU A 133 -10.39 4.23 10.66
N GLY A 134 -11.40 3.93 9.83
CA GLY A 134 -12.80 4.24 10.09
C GLY A 134 -13.49 4.85 8.87
N TYR A 135 -14.77 4.53 8.70
CA TYR A 135 -15.56 4.99 7.55
C TYR A 135 -16.41 6.24 7.85
N ALA A 136 -16.57 6.65 9.12
CA ALA A 136 -17.47 7.74 9.52
C ALA A 136 -17.11 9.10 8.89
N ALA A 137 -15.83 9.37 8.67
CA ALA A 137 -15.36 10.58 7.98
C ALA A 137 -15.79 10.65 6.50
N HIS A 138 -16.22 9.53 5.93
CA HIS A 138 -16.66 9.40 4.55
C HIS A 138 -18.20 9.37 4.42
N ASP A 139 -18.95 9.45 5.53
CA ASP A 139 -20.42 9.35 5.55
C ASP A 139 -21.10 10.61 5.03
N LEU A 140 -21.09 10.79 3.71
CA LEU A 140 -21.72 11.92 3.05
C LEU A 140 -23.24 11.88 3.25
N MET A 141 -23.75 12.89 3.96
CA MET A 141 -25.18 13.15 4.08
C MET A 141 -25.53 14.50 3.46
N TRP A 142 -26.74 14.59 2.88
CA TRP A 142 -27.23 15.81 2.24
C TRP A 142 -28.70 16.06 2.57
N ALA A 143 -29.06 17.33 2.70
CA ALA A 143 -30.41 17.81 2.96
C ALA A 143 -30.76 18.95 2.00
N VAL A 144 -32.01 19.01 1.56
CA VAL A 144 -32.53 20.09 0.71
C VAL A 144 -33.94 20.47 1.13
N ASN A 145 -34.17 21.77 1.28
CA ASN A 145 -35.49 22.39 1.35
C ASN A 145 -35.56 23.41 0.22
N ASP A 146 -36.52 23.26 -0.70
CA ASP A 146 -36.73 24.20 -1.79
C ASP A 146 -37.95 25.10 -1.53
N ASN A 147 -37.95 26.28 -2.13
CA ASN A 147 -39.03 27.26 -2.07
C ASN A 147 -39.42 27.68 -0.64
N VAL A 148 -38.44 27.84 0.24
CA VAL A 148 -38.60 28.27 1.64
C VAL A 148 -38.87 29.77 1.69
N SER A 149 -39.94 30.17 2.38
CA SER A 149 -40.26 31.59 2.57
C SER A 149 -39.33 32.27 3.57
N SER A 150 -39.27 33.61 3.53
CA SER A 150 -38.47 34.40 4.48
C SER A 150 -38.93 34.25 5.94
N GLU A 151 -40.20 33.89 6.18
CA GLU A 151 -40.69 33.60 7.52
C GLU A 151 -40.28 32.20 7.97
N ASP A 152 -40.42 31.18 7.12
CA ASP A 152 -40.07 29.79 7.44
C ASP A 152 -38.56 29.61 7.63
N ALA A 153 -37.73 30.42 6.94
CA ALA A 153 -36.28 30.42 7.10
C ALA A 153 -35.83 30.73 8.53
N LYS A 154 -36.64 31.43 9.34
CA LYS A 154 -36.32 31.77 10.74
C LYS A 154 -36.34 30.56 11.67
N SER A 155 -36.99 29.47 11.26
CA SER A 155 -37.08 28.20 11.99
C SER A 155 -36.80 27.02 11.06
N LEU A 156 -35.66 27.07 10.38
CA LEU A 156 -35.28 26.08 9.38
C LEU A 156 -35.07 24.69 10.02
N SER A 157 -35.83 23.70 9.54
CA SER A 157 -35.64 22.29 9.88
C SER A 157 -35.24 21.49 8.63
N MET A 158 -34.18 20.70 8.71
CA MET A 158 -33.62 19.99 7.56
C MET A 158 -33.60 18.47 7.78
N THR A 159 -33.87 17.73 6.72
CA THR A 159 -33.85 16.26 6.71
C THR A 159 -32.63 15.76 5.95
N PHE A 160 -31.61 15.27 6.67
CA PHE A 160 -30.40 14.70 6.08
C PHE A 160 -30.62 13.28 5.59
N LYS A 161 -30.06 12.93 4.44
CA LYS A 161 -30.08 11.58 3.88
C LYS A 161 -28.66 11.15 3.50
N HIS A 162 -28.30 9.92 3.82
CA HIS A 162 -27.05 9.32 3.33
C HIS A 162 -27.04 9.25 1.80
N GLN A 163 -25.93 9.65 1.19
CA GLN A 163 -25.77 9.68 -0.26
C GLN A 163 -24.98 8.47 -0.79
N LEU A 164 -24.42 7.67 0.11
CA LEU A 164 -23.64 6.46 -0.19
C LEU A 164 -24.41 5.20 0.25
N ALA A 165 -23.96 4.02 -0.18
CA ALA A 165 -24.39 2.73 0.36
C ALA A 165 -23.34 2.21 1.36
N LYS A 166 -23.75 1.40 2.34
CA LYS A 166 -22.84 0.71 3.28
C LYS A 166 -22.79 -0.78 2.96
N LEU A 167 -21.58 -1.35 3.02
CA LEU A 167 -21.34 -2.79 3.01
C LEU A 167 -20.95 -3.23 4.41
N ALA A 168 -21.60 -4.28 4.92
CA ALA A 168 -21.23 -4.99 6.14
C ALA A 168 -20.78 -6.40 5.75
N ILE A 169 -19.48 -6.66 5.76
CA ILE A 169 -18.87 -7.86 5.22
C ILE A 169 -18.49 -8.80 6.36
N GLU A 170 -18.89 -10.07 6.27
CA GLU A 170 -18.55 -11.12 7.20
C GLU A 170 -17.90 -12.29 6.45
N ILE A 171 -16.65 -12.63 6.79
CA ILE A 171 -15.90 -13.69 6.12
C ILE A 171 -15.76 -14.89 7.05
N THR A 172 -16.03 -16.09 6.52
CA THR A 172 -15.86 -17.36 7.24
C THR A 172 -14.83 -18.21 6.52
N SER A 173 -13.81 -18.67 7.26
CA SER A 173 -12.91 -19.75 6.81
C SER A 173 -13.21 -21.01 7.62
N ASN A 174 -13.42 -22.11 6.91
CA ASN A 174 -13.57 -23.44 7.51
C ASN A 174 -12.23 -24.19 7.61
N SER A 175 -11.21 -23.73 6.86
CA SER A 175 -9.86 -24.31 6.84
C SER A 175 -8.97 -23.82 7.98
N GLY A 176 -9.45 -22.83 8.77
CA GLY A 176 -8.73 -22.28 9.93
C GLY A 176 -7.73 -21.17 9.58
N GLU A 177 -7.75 -20.66 8.35
CA GLU A 177 -6.91 -19.54 7.93
C GLU A 177 -7.46 -18.19 8.44
N THR A 178 -6.58 -17.24 8.67
CA THR A 178 -6.90 -15.88 9.11
C THR A 178 -6.96 -14.95 7.90
N VAL A 179 -8.01 -14.13 7.82
CA VAL A 179 -8.09 -13.07 6.79
C VAL A 179 -7.06 -11.98 7.12
N GLN A 180 -6.14 -11.75 6.20
CA GLN A 180 -5.07 -10.76 6.29
C GLN A 180 -5.49 -9.42 5.68
N SER A 181 -6.16 -9.45 4.53
CA SER A 181 -6.67 -8.22 3.89
C SER A 181 -7.94 -8.45 3.09
N VAL A 182 -8.69 -7.38 2.89
CA VAL A 182 -9.86 -7.32 2.02
C VAL A 182 -9.74 -6.06 1.16
N SER A 183 -10.03 -6.18 -0.13
CA SER A 183 -10.03 -5.07 -1.08
C SER A 183 -11.32 -5.15 -1.91
N ILE A 184 -12.11 -4.08 -1.96
CA ILE A 184 -13.31 -4.00 -2.80
C ILE A 184 -12.95 -3.31 -4.11
N GLN A 185 -13.35 -3.88 -5.24
CA GLN A 185 -12.96 -3.43 -6.57
C GLN A 185 -14.13 -3.46 -7.57
N GLY A 186 -13.86 -3.00 -8.79
CA GLY A 186 -14.82 -2.98 -9.91
C GLY A 186 -15.78 -1.79 -9.91
N ILE A 187 -15.86 -1.06 -8.80
CA ILE A 187 -16.72 0.12 -8.58
C ILE A 187 -15.94 1.44 -8.52
N SER A 188 -16.66 2.55 -8.62
CA SER A 188 -16.11 3.90 -8.47
C SER A 188 -15.69 4.17 -7.01
N ILE A 189 -14.51 4.75 -6.81
CA ILE A 189 -13.94 5.07 -5.48
C ILE A 189 -13.86 6.57 -5.21
N SER A 190 -14.11 7.40 -6.22
CA SER A 190 -14.20 8.84 -6.09
C SER A 190 -15.24 9.41 -7.03
N ALA A 191 -15.78 10.57 -6.65
CA ALA A 191 -16.76 11.32 -7.43
C ALA A 191 -16.80 12.78 -6.97
N ASP A 192 -17.37 13.64 -7.81
CA ASP A 192 -17.76 15.00 -7.48
C ASP A 192 -19.25 15.00 -7.12
N PHE A 193 -19.59 15.39 -5.89
CA PHE A 193 -20.97 15.57 -5.45
C PHE A 193 -21.35 17.06 -5.47
N ASN A 194 -22.36 17.42 -6.25
CA ASN A 194 -22.84 18.78 -6.36
C ASN A 194 -23.84 19.08 -5.24
N ILE A 195 -23.47 19.94 -4.29
CA ILE A 195 -24.29 20.28 -3.12
C ILE A 195 -25.57 21.03 -3.51
N ALA A 196 -25.57 21.75 -4.63
CA ALA A 196 -26.75 22.50 -5.10
C ALA A 196 -27.82 21.60 -5.72
N THR A 197 -27.41 20.51 -6.38
CA THR A 197 -28.30 19.62 -7.15
C THR A 197 -28.50 18.24 -6.53
N GLY A 198 -27.55 17.77 -5.72
CA GLY A 198 -27.55 16.42 -5.14
C GLY A 198 -27.06 15.33 -6.10
N GLU A 199 -26.33 15.69 -7.16
CA GLU A 199 -25.91 14.77 -8.21
C GLU A 199 -24.41 14.44 -8.15
N PHE A 200 -24.08 13.18 -8.47
CA PHE A 200 -22.70 12.71 -8.66
C PHE A 200 -22.23 12.92 -10.11
N SER A 201 -20.93 13.20 -10.28
CA SER A 201 -20.26 13.31 -11.57
C SER A 201 -18.77 12.97 -11.44
N ASN A 202 -18.02 12.94 -12.55
CA ASN A 202 -16.56 12.73 -12.56
C ASN A 202 -16.10 11.48 -11.79
N GLU A 203 -16.85 10.40 -11.89
CA GLU A 203 -16.51 9.15 -11.20
C GLU A 203 -15.22 8.51 -11.72
N ALA A 204 -14.41 7.99 -10.80
CA ALA A 204 -13.22 7.21 -11.14
C ALA A 204 -13.19 5.88 -10.38
N LYS A 205 -12.81 4.81 -11.10
CA LYS A 205 -12.67 3.45 -10.56
C LYS A 205 -11.34 3.27 -9.85
N GLY A 206 -11.31 2.32 -8.92
CA GLY A 206 -10.11 1.91 -8.19
C GLY A 206 -10.45 0.80 -7.20
N TYR A 207 -9.71 0.74 -6.10
CA TYR A 207 -9.94 -0.19 -5.01
C TYR A 207 -10.25 0.54 -3.69
N ILE A 208 -11.03 -0.09 -2.82
CA ILE A 208 -11.37 0.38 -1.48
C ILE A 208 -10.76 -0.57 -0.46
N THR A 209 -9.92 -0.04 0.42
CA THR A 209 -9.53 -0.69 1.67
C THR A 209 -10.61 -0.45 2.73
N PRO A 210 -11.38 -1.48 3.14
CA PRO A 210 -12.46 -1.33 4.10
C PRO A 210 -11.94 -1.20 5.55
N CYS A 211 -12.80 -0.69 6.43
CA CYS A 211 -12.53 -0.64 7.87
C CYS A 211 -12.71 -2.04 8.48
N LYS A 212 -11.70 -2.55 9.20
CA LYS A 212 -11.84 -3.78 9.99
C LYS A 212 -12.57 -3.44 11.30
N THR A 213 -13.78 -3.98 11.48
CA THR A 213 -14.64 -3.69 12.64
C THR A 213 -14.53 -4.76 13.72
N ALA A 214 -14.22 -6.00 13.33
CA ALA A 214 -13.88 -7.12 14.20
C ALA A 214 -13.09 -8.17 13.41
N ASP A 215 -12.72 -9.28 14.03
CA ASP A 215 -12.10 -10.39 13.32
C ASP A 215 -13.02 -10.92 12.22
N ASN A 216 -12.47 -10.98 11.00
CA ASN A 216 -13.17 -11.31 9.75
C ASN A 216 -14.43 -10.48 9.44
N LYS A 217 -14.60 -9.31 10.08
CA LYS A 217 -15.71 -8.40 9.82
C LYS A 217 -15.24 -7.04 9.37
N TYR A 218 -15.78 -6.57 8.26
CA TYR A 218 -15.36 -5.34 7.61
C TYR A 218 -16.56 -4.45 7.28
N SER A 219 -16.35 -3.15 7.24
CA SER A 219 -17.35 -2.17 6.79
C SER A 219 -16.74 -1.20 5.79
N ALA A 220 -17.51 -0.85 4.77
CA ALA A 220 -17.11 0.16 3.79
C ALA A 220 -18.33 0.97 3.32
N LEU A 221 -18.11 2.25 3.06
CA LEU A 221 -19.03 3.09 2.29
C LEU A 221 -18.65 3.07 0.81
N VAL A 222 -19.64 2.93 -0.05
CA VAL A 222 -19.47 2.84 -1.51
C VAL A 222 -20.44 3.76 -2.23
N LEU A 223 -20.06 4.20 -3.44
CA LEU A 223 -20.98 4.96 -4.30
C LEU A 223 -22.17 4.09 -4.71
N PRO A 224 -23.37 4.67 -4.87
CA PRO A 224 -24.50 3.97 -5.48
C PRO A 224 -24.09 3.38 -6.83
N THR A 225 -24.35 2.09 -7.04
CA THR A 225 -23.76 1.32 -8.14
C THR A 225 -24.83 0.50 -8.85
N ASN A 226 -24.91 0.64 -10.18
CA ASN A 226 -25.80 -0.16 -11.04
C ASN A 226 -25.04 -0.57 -12.32
N PRO A 227 -24.92 -1.87 -12.63
CA PRO A 227 -25.45 -3.00 -11.85
C PRO A 227 -24.58 -3.30 -10.62
N ALA A 228 -25.20 -3.80 -9.54
CA ALA A 228 -24.48 -4.21 -8.33
C ALA A 228 -23.43 -5.32 -8.59
N THR A 229 -23.61 -6.10 -9.67
CA THR A 229 -22.66 -7.13 -10.12
C THR A 229 -21.32 -6.58 -10.61
N ALA A 230 -21.16 -5.26 -10.70
CA ALA A 230 -19.86 -4.64 -10.96
C ALA A 230 -18.91 -4.73 -9.75
N LEU A 231 -19.42 -5.02 -8.55
CA LEU A 231 -18.63 -5.16 -7.34
C LEU A 231 -17.96 -6.53 -7.28
N SER A 232 -16.66 -6.54 -6.99
CA SER A 232 -15.91 -7.73 -6.59
C SER A 232 -15.03 -7.43 -5.38
N MET A 233 -14.57 -8.48 -4.70
CA MET A 233 -13.69 -8.38 -3.54
C MET A 233 -12.52 -9.36 -3.67
N ILE A 234 -11.32 -8.85 -3.41
CA ILE A 234 -10.11 -9.66 -3.24
C ILE A 234 -9.87 -9.81 -1.75
N ILE A 235 -9.74 -11.05 -1.30
CA ILE A 235 -9.54 -11.42 0.11
C ILE A 235 -8.24 -12.18 0.19
N THR A 236 -7.28 -11.73 1.01
CA THR A 236 -6.05 -12.49 1.25
C THR A 236 -6.04 -13.12 2.63
N THR A 237 -5.40 -14.28 2.74
CA THR A 237 -5.31 -15.06 3.98
C THR A 237 -3.86 -15.35 4.35
N ASP A 238 -3.64 -15.92 5.54
CA ASP A 238 -2.35 -16.44 5.99
C ASP A 238 -2.04 -17.86 5.50
N ALA A 239 -2.90 -18.44 4.65
CA ALA A 239 -2.75 -19.79 4.11
C ALA A 239 -1.47 -19.95 3.27
N ALA A 240 -0.93 -21.17 3.25
CA ALA A 240 0.29 -21.52 2.52
C ALA A 240 0.06 -21.68 1.01
N GLU A 241 -1.09 -22.22 0.62
CA GLU A 241 -1.57 -22.32 -0.77
C GLU A 241 -2.82 -21.46 -0.95
N ASP A 242 -3.04 -20.91 -2.14
CA ASP A 242 -4.26 -20.14 -2.47
C ASP A 242 -4.63 -19.06 -1.45
N ASN A 243 -3.64 -18.29 -1.01
CA ASN A 243 -3.79 -17.23 -0.03
C ASN A 243 -4.61 -16.02 -0.52
N THR A 244 -5.20 -16.09 -1.70
CA THR A 244 -5.98 -15.02 -2.30
C THR A 244 -7.26 -15.63 -2.87
N TYR A 245 -8.38 -15.02 -2.54
CA TYR A 245 -9.71 -15.42 -2.97
C TYR A 245 -10.41 -14.24 -3.63
N GLU A 246 -11.12 -14.49 -4.73
CA GLU A 246 -11.98 -13.50 -5.37
C GLU A 246 -13.44 -13.85 -5.13
N TYR A 247 -14.17 -12.89 -4.59
CA TYR A 247 -15.63 -12.92 -4.52
C TYR A 247 -16.18 -11.96 -5.58
N THR A 248 -17.01 -12.47 -6.48
CA THR A 248 -17.81 -11.62 -7.38
C THR A 248 -19.21 -11.46 -6.81
N PHE A 249 -19.70 -10.23 -6.71
CA PHE A 249 -21.03 -9.97 -6.19
C PHE A 249 -22.10 -10.58 -7.09
N ASN A 250 -22.79 -11.62 -6.58
CA ASN A 250 -23.87 -12.29 -7.28
C ASN A 250 -25.07 -12.46 -6.35
N SER A 251 -25.93 -11.47 -6.31
CA SER A 251 -27.05 -11.42 -5.36
C SER A 251 -28.31 -12.13 -5.84
N GLY A 252 -28.42 -12.45 -7.14
CA GLY A 252 -29.63 -12.94 -7.83
C GLY A 252 -30.88 -12.03 -7.77
N THR A 253 -30.98 -11.16 -6.76
CA THR A 253 -32.16 -10.38 -6.35
C THR A 253 -31.85 -8.89 -6.14
N ILE A 254 -30.59 -8.52 -5.93
CA ILE A 254 -30.13 -7.12 -5.78
C ILE A 254 -29.48 -6.66 -7.08
N SER A 255 -30.21 -5.91 -7.89
CA SER A 255 -29.71 -5.38 -9.16
C SER A 255 -28.85 -4.13 -9.00
N GLU A 256 -29.01 -3.38 -7.91
CA GLU A 256 -28.31 -2.11 -7.67
C GLU A 256 -28.03 -1.88 -6.17
N LEU A 257 -26.90 -1.22 -5.88
CA LEU A 257 -26.57 -0.69 -4.56
C LEU A 257 -27.13 0.73 -4.46
N LYS A 258 -28.06 0.96 -3.54
CA LYS A 258 -28.78 2.23 -3.38
C LYS A 258 -28.20 3.08 -2.26
N ALA A 259 -28.20 4.39 -2.47
CA ALA A 259 -27.88 5.36 -1.41
C ALA A 259 -28.80 5.15 -0.18
N GLY A 260 -28.21 5.16 1.01
CA GLY A 260 -28.91 5.00 2.28
C GLY A 260 -29.27 3.58 2.66
N TYR A 261 -28.70 2.56 2.00
CA TYR A 261 -28.92 1.15 2.36
C TYR A 261 -27.64 0.46 2.86
N ILE A 262 -27.78 -0.47 3.82
CA ILE A 262 -26.75 -1.42 4.25
C ILE A 262 -26.96 -2.76 3.56
N TYR A 263 -25.92 -3.27 2.91
CA TYR A 263 -25.88 -4.61 2.35
C TYR A 263 -24.98 -5.49 3.21
N THR A 264 -25.54 -6.54 3.80
CA THR A 264 -24.78 -7.53 4.56
C THR A 264 -24.28 -8.60 3.61
N ILE A 265 -22.96 -8.75 3.48
CA ILE A 265 -22.33 -9.72 2.58
C ILE A 265 -21.63 -10.78 3.42
N LYS A 266 -22.07 -12.02 3.29
CA LYS A 266 -21.50 -13.18 3.98
C LYS A 266 -20.72 -14.02 2.98
N ILE A 267 -19.43 -14.21 3.22
CA ILE A 267 -18.50 -14.83 2.29
C ILE A 267 -17.88 -16.08 2.92
N GLY A 268 -18.01 -17.21 2.24
CA GLY A 268 -17.22 -18.42 2.53
C GLY A 268 -15.96 -18.47 1.68
N LEU A 269 -14.80 -18.76 2.28
CA LEU A 269 -13.57 -19.03 1.54
C LEU A 269 -13.52 -20.51 1.15
N GLY A 270 -13.40 -20.82 -0.14
CA GLY A 270 -13.19 -22.20 -0.66
C GLY A 270 -14.37 -23.18 -0.51
N GLU A 271 -15.42 -22.83 0.22
CA GLU A 271 -16.63 -23.66 0.42
C GLU A 271 -17.92 -22.84 0.37
N SER A 272 -19.06 -23.52 0.16
CA SER A 272 -20.37 -22.87 0.09
C SER A 272 -20.93 -22.47 1.46
N VAL A 273 -21.21 -21.18 1.63
CA VAL A 273 -22.04 -20.68 2.74
C VAL A 273 -23.49 -20.61 2.29
N LEU A 274 -24.37 -21.40 2.93
CA LEU A 274 -25.81 -21.33 2.70
C LEU A 274 -26.43 -20.30 3.66
N GLY A 275 -26.90 -19.19 3.13
CA GLY A 275 -27.80 -18.28 3.83
C GLY A 275 -29.15 -18.14 3.12
N SER A 276 -30.03 -17.33 3.71
CA SER A 276 -31.41 -17.12 3.25
C SER A 276 -31.69 -15.63 3.11
N VAL A 277 -32.17 -15.23 1.93
CA VAL A 277 -32.54 -13.84 1.61
C VAL A 277 -34.02 -13.60 1.95
N ASN A 278 -34.30 -12.56 2.76
CA ASN A 278 -35.63 -11.95 2.83
C ASN A 278 -35.49 -10.47 2.48
N GLN A 279 -36.04 -10.07 1.33
CA GLN A 279 -36.18 -8.68 0.97
C GLN A 279 -37.34 -8.07 1.78
N ILE A 280 -37.09 -6.95 2.44
CA ILE A 280 -38.15 -6.14 3.08
C ILE A 280 -38.12 -4.75 2.44
N GLU A 281 -39.30 -4.25 2.07
CA GLU A 281 -39.52 -2.95 1.43
C GLU A 281 -39.27 -1.80 2.44
N GLY A 282 -38.51 -0.77 2.02
CA GLY A 282 -37.86 0.21 2.90
C GLY A 282 -38.72 1.33 3.50
N GLY A 283 -38.25 1.85 4.65
CA GLY A 283 -38.78 3.00 5.40
C GLY A 283 -37.77 4.17 5.53
N ASN A 284 -37.97 5.06 6.52
CA ASN A 284 -37.29 6.36 6.73
C ASN A 284 -36.44 6.38 8.05
N SER A 285 -35.42 5.53 8.18
CA SER A 285 -34.61 5.27 9.39
C SER A 285 -33.09 5.36 9.09
N PRO A 286 -32.15 5.18 10.06
CA PRO A 286 -30.71 4.99 9.78
C PRO A 286 -30.51 4.00 8.63
N TYR A 287 -29.35 4.01 7.95
CA TYR A 287 -29.07 3.16 6.77
C TYR A 287 -29.95 1.89 6.75
N GLU A 288 -30.85 1.82 5.79
CA GLU A 288 -31.91 0.82 5.78
C GLU A 288 -31.36 -0.55 5.37
N PRO A 289 -31.95 -1.66 5.83
CA PRO A 289 -31.58 -2.98 5.32
C PRO A 289 -31.76 -3.05 3.79
N GLY A 290 -30.65 -3.15 3.07
CA GLY A 290 -30.57 -3.34 1.61
C GLY A 290 -30.68 -4.80 1.19
N GLY A 291 -30.50 -5.72 2.14
CA GLY A 291 -30.59 -7.16 1.97
C GLY A 291 -29.33 -7.88 2.40
N ASP A 292 -29.48 -9.19 2.59
CA ASP A 292 -28.37 -10.11 2.84
C ASP A 292 -27.96 -10.74 1.50
N VAL A 293 -26.66 -10.83 1.27
CA VAL A 293 -26.07 -11.51 0.11
C VAL A 293 -25.11 -12.55 0.62
N ASP A 294 -25.35 -13.79 0.20
CA ASP A 294 -24.45 -14.90 0.46
C ASP A 294 -23.67 -15.21 -0.82
N GLY A 295 -22.42 -15.62 -0.64
CA GLY A 295 -21.71 -16.28 -1.71
C GLY A 295 -20.32 -16.74 -1.29
N ASN A 296 -19.62 -17.27 -2.29
CA ASN A 296 -18.35 -17.94 -2.07
C ASN A 296 -17.27 -17.14 -2.77
N ALA A 297 -16.12 -17.03 -2.13
CA ALA A 297 -14.91 -16.59 -2.79
C ALA A 297 -14.16 -17.81 -3.32
N GLU A 298 -13.84 -17.80 -4.61
CA GLU A 298 -13.02 -18.83 -5.21
C GLU A 298 -11.55 -18.46 -5.02
N ALA A 299 -10.70 -19.44 -4.76
CA ALA A 299 -9.26 -19.24 -4.76
C ALA A 299 -8.82 -18.67 -6.12
N VAL A 300 -8.06 -17.59 -6.11
CA VAL A 300 -7.49 -16.98 -7.30
C VAL A 300 -6.00 -16.85 -7.18
N THR A 301 -5.33 -16.97 -8.32
CA THR A 301 -3.91 -16.66 -8.40
C THR A 301 -3.72 -15.15 -8.18
N PRO A 302 -2.87 -14.72 -7.23
CA PRO A 302 -2.64 -13.30 -6.96
C PRO A 302 -2.17 -12.57 -8.22
N GLU A 303 -2.72 -11.38 -8.52
CA GLU A 303 -2.20 -10.53 -9.59
C GLU A 303 -0.82 -9.97 -9.21
N ILE A 304 0.16 -10.12 -10.12
CA ILE A 304 1.47 -9.47 -10.03
C ILE A 304 1.49 -8.39 -11.10
N PRO A 305 1.45 -7.08 -10.73
CA PRO A 305 1.33 -6.00 -11.69
C PRO A 305 2.38 -6.07 -12.80
N GLY A 306 1.92 -6.07 -14.05
CA GLY A 306 2.79 -6.13 -15.23
C GLY A 306 3.20 -7.54 -15.67
N TYR A 307 2.79 -8.60 -14.96
CA TYR A 307 3.11 -9.98 -15.30
C TYR A 307 1.87 -10.83 -15.55
N MET A 308 1.98 -11.76 -16.50
CA MET A 308 1.10 -12.92 -16.54
C MET A 308 1.60 -13.94 -15.53
N VAL A 309 0.75 -14.34 -14.58
CA VAL A 309 1.14 -15.31 -13.55
C VAL A 309 0.89 -16.73 -14.05
N VAL A 310 1.90 -17.59 -13.88
CA VAL A 310 1.86 -19.02 -14.14
C VAL A 310 2.21 -19.70 -12.82
N GLU A 311 1.35 -20.59 -12.33
CA GLU A 311 1.68 -21.39 -11.14
C GLU A 311 2.62 -22.54 -11.51
N ALA A 312 3.66 -22.72 -10.71
CA ALA A 312 4.63 -23.79 -10.90
C ALA A 312 4.00 -25.15 -10.54
N PRO A 313 4.07 -26.17 -11.42
CA PRO A 313 3.63 -27.52 -11.08
C PRO A 313 4.47 -28.11 -9.94
N ALA A 314 3.84 -28.44 -8.81
CA ALA A 314 4.46 -29.19 -7.73
C ALA A 314 4.52 -30.70 -8.05
N ASP A 315 5.47 -31.42 -7.44
CA ASP A 315 5.62 -32.89 -7.51
C ASP A 315 5.73 -33.53 -8.91
N ASP A 316 5.85 -32.75 -9.98
CA ASP A 316 6.05 -33.22 -11.35
C ASP A 316 7.19 -32.44 -12.03
N ALA A 317 8.35 -33.08 -12.15
CA ALA A 317 9.54 -32.46 -12.70
C ALA A 317 9.47 -32.17 -14.20
N ASP A 318 8.77 -33.01 -14.96
CA ASP A 318 8.63 -32.83 -16.41
C ASP A 318 7.62 -31.71 -16.72
N ALA A 319 6.54 -31.63 -15.93
CA ALA A 319 5.58 -30.54 -16.00
C ALA A 319 6.23 -29.20 -15.62
N LEU A 320 7.03 -29.17 -14.54
CA LEU A 320 7.75 -27.95 -14.16
C LEU A 320 8.79 -27.54 -15.21
N ALA A 321 9.51 -28.49 -15.80
CA ALA A 321 10.52 -28.21 -16.83
C ALA A 321 9.93 -27.57 -18.11
N SER A 322 8.65 -27.80 -18.39
CA SER A 322 7.95 -27.35 -19.61
C SER A 322 6.78 -26.38 -19.34
N CYS A 323 6.60 -25.93 -18.09
CA CYS A 323 5.42 -25.14 -17.68
C CYS A 323 5.26 -23.78 -18.40
N LEU A 324 6.33 -23.28 -19.03
CA LEU A 324 6.34 -22.02 -19.76
C LEU A 324 6.08 -22.18 -21.27
N ASP A 325 5.88 -23.41 -21.76
CA ASP A 325 5.67 -23.67 -23.18
C ASP A 325 4.49 -22.88 -23.76
N GLY A 326 4.73 -22.24 -24.91
CA GLY A 326 3.74 -21.39 -25.59
C GLY A 326 3.46 -20.03 -24.94
N LYS A 327 4.08 -19.72 -23.78
CA LYS A 327 3.96 -18.42 -23.11
C LYS A 327 4.87 -17.37 -23.75
N ARG A 328 4.50 -16.10 -23.59
CA ARG A 328 5.18 -14.92 -24.19
C ARG A 328 4.96 -13.69 -23.32
N GLY A 329 5.84 -12.69 -23.45
CA GLY A 329 5.78 -11.44 -22.68
C GLY A 329 6.40 -11.56 -21.29
N ALA A 330 5.94 -10.73 -20.36
CA ALA A 330 6.38 -10.78 -18.97
C ALA A 330 5.64 -11.87 -18.19
N ILE A 331 6.36 -12.85 -17.67
CA ILE A 331 5.80 -14.00 -16.96
C ILE A 331 6.32 -14.04 -15.52
N ALA A 332 5.41 -14.22 -14.57
CA ALA A 332 5.74 -14.57 -13.19
C ALA A 332 5.44 -16.05 -12.97
N LEU A 333 6.49 -16.87 -12.81
CA LEU A 333 6.36 -18.26 -12.39
C LEU A 333 6.30 -18.30 -10.85
N LYS A 334 5.11 -18.56 -10.32
CA LYS A 334 4.79 -18.55 -8.90
C LYS A 334 5.00 -19.94 -8.28
N PHE A 335 5.87 -20.02 -7.29
CA PHE A 335 6.09 -21.18 -6.44
C PHE A 335 5.34 -21.00 -5.13
N VAL A 336 4.35 -21.87 -4.90
CA VAL A 336 3.50 -21.88 -3.72
C VAL A 336 4.29 -22.35 -2.48
N ALA A 337 4.03 -21.72 -1.34
CA ALA A 337 4.67 -22.01 -0.06
C ALA A 337 4.25 -23.38 0.49
N GLY A 338 5.14 -24.05 1.22
CA GLY A 338 4.95 -25.40 1.75
C GLY A 338 5.27 -26.53 0.77
N ASN A 339 5.29 -26.24 -0.52
CA ASN A 339 5.61 -27.21 -1.56
C ASN A 339 7.10 -27.30 -1.86
N THR A 340 7.50 -28.48 -2.35
CA THR A 340 8.83 -28.72 -2.90
C THR A 340 8.76 -28.90 -4.40
N TYR A 341 9.62 -28.18 -5.11
CA TYR A 341 9.70 -28.21 -6.57
C TYR A 341 11.03 -28.82 -6.98
N LYS A 342 11.00 -29.64 -8.04
CA LYS A 342 12.21 -30.26 -8.57
C LYS A 342 12.17 -30.22 -10.09
N ALA A 343 13.21 -29.66 -10.70
CA ALA A 343 13.44 -29.73 -12.14
C ALA A 343 14.93 -29.95 -12.39
N ASP A 344 15.31 -30.49 -13.55
CA ASP A 344 16.71 -30.38 -13.98
C ASP A 344 16.95 -28.95 -14.49
N MET A 345 16.22 -28.58 -15.53
CA MET A 345 16.17 -27.23 -16.09
C MET A 345 14.72 -26.79 -16.26
N ILE A 346 14.44 -25.49 -16.14
CA ILE A 346 13.16 -24.90 -16.57
C ILE A 346 13.37 -24.26 -17.94
N THR A 347 12.60 -24.69 -18.93
CA THR A 347 12.69 -24.18 -20.30
C THR A 347 11.94 -22.85 -20.40
N VAL A 348 12.60 -21.80 -20.91
CA VAL A 348 12.03 -20.46 -21.10
C VAL A 348 11.96 -20.17 -22.60
N PRO A 349 10.76 -20.11 -23.20
CA PRO A 349 10.62 -19.77 -24.61
C PRO A 349 11.15 -18.38 -24.97
N ALA A 350 11.70 -18.23 -26.18
CA ALA A 350 12.22 -16.97 -26.72
C ALA A 350 11.22 -15.80 -26.73
N GLY A 351 9.91 -16.09 -26.63
CA GLY A 351 8.88 -15.07 -26.52
C GLY A 351 8.76 -14.42 -25.13
N ILE A 352 9.42 -14.97 -24.11
CA ILE A 352 9.47 -14.43 -22.75
C ILE A 352 10.71 -13.55 -22.61
N THR A 353 10.50 -12.26 -22.37
CA THR A 353 11.59 -11.27 -22.23
C THR A 353 11.79 -10.84 -20.78
N ASP A 354 10.79 -11.02 -19.92
CA ASP A 354 10.84 -10.69 -18.49
C ASP A 354 10.33 -11.91 -17.70
N LEU A 355 11.22 -12.53 -16.93
CA LEU A 355 10.90 -13.71 -16.12
C LEU A 355 11.10 -13.40 -14.64
N LEU A 356 10.00 -13.49 -13.89
CA LEU A 356 9.98 -13.42 -12.44
C LEU A 356 9.73 -14.82 -11.87
N LEU A 357 10.71 -15.37 -11.17
CA LEU A 357 10.55 -16.55 -10.32
C LEU A 357 10.22 -16.04 -8.91
N ILE A 358 9.01 -16.30 -8.42
CA ILE A 358 8.53 -15.73 -7.16
C ILE A 358 7.96 -16.79 -6.24
N GLY A 359 8.28 -16.72 -4.96
CA GLY A 359 7.67 -17.53 -3.92
C GLY A 359 7.37 -16.73 -2.65
N LYS A 360 7.45 -17.41 -1.51
CA LYS A 360 7.44 -16.80 -0.19
C LYS A 360 8.72 -17.18 0.56
N GLU A 361 9.35 -16.18 1.17
CA GLU A 361 10.66 -16.27 1.79
C GLU A 361 10.72 -17.44 2.78
N GLY A 362 11.70 -18.34 2.58
CA GLY A 362 11.92 -19.51 3.44
C GLY A 362 10.79 -20.56 3.42
N GLN A 363 9.83 -20.48 2.49
CA GLN A 363 8.66 -21.35 2.46
C GLN A 363 8.42 -22.07 1.13
N ALA A 364 8.98 -21.62 0.00
CA ALA A 364 8.92 -22.35 -1.27
C ALA A 364 10.32 -22.81 -1.70
N LYS A 365 10.55 -24.13 -1.72
CA LYS A 365 11.87 -24.72 -2.03
C LYS A 365 11.90 -25.26 -3.45
N VAL A 366 12.80 -24.72 -4.28
CA VAL A 366 13.02 -25.15 -5.66
C VAL A 366 14.39 -25.79 -5.80
N THR A 367 14.42 -27.07 -6.18
CA THR A 367 15.66 -27.79 -6.50
C THR A 367 15.84 -27.84 -8.01
N MET A 368 16.84 -27.14 -8.54
CA MET A 368 17.09 -27.04 -9.98
C MET A 368 18.55 -26.80 -10.34
N ARG A 369 18.96 -27.15 -11.57
CA ARG A 369 20.30 -26.85 -12.08
C ARG A 369 20.38 -25.53 -12.83
N GLY A 370 19.27 -25.06 -13.41
CA GLY A 370 19.16 -23.73 -14.00
C GLY A 370 18.03 -23.55 -15.01
N LEU A 371 18.16 -22.52 -15.83
CA LEU A 371 17.21 -22.15 -16.89
C LEU A 371 17.78 -22.51 -18.27
N ASP A 372 16.95 -23.09 -19.13
CA ASP A 372 17.29 -23.33 -20.54
C ASP A 372 16.49 -22.38 -21.43
N PHE A 373 17.16 -21.57 -22.22
CA PHE A 373 16.52 -20.53 -23.03
C PHE A 373 17.30 -20.26 -24.33
N GLU A 374 16.71 -19.51 -25.25
CA GLU A 374 17.41 -19.06 -26.45
C GLU A 374 18.34 -17.89 -26.12
N SER A 375 19.59 -17.93 -26.59
CA SER A 375 20.57 -16.89 -26.27
C SER A 375 20.09 -15.50 -26.73
N ALA A 376 20.36 -14.49 -25.92
CA ALA A 376 20.07 -13.08 -26.15
C ALA A 376 18.57 -12.68 -26.19
N THR A 377 17.65 -13.51 -25.66
CA THR A 377 16.21 -13.18 -25.65
C THR A 377 15.67 -12.64 -24.33
N LEU A 378 16.25 -13.08 -23.20
CA LEU A 378 15.75 -12.70 -21.87
C LEU A 378 16.38 -11.38 -21.41
N GLU A 379 15.55 -10.35 -21.23
CA GLU A 379 15.94 -8.99 -20.83
C GLU A 379 15.95 -8.80 -19.32
N LYS A 380 15.09 -9.51 -18.59
CA LYS A 380 15.03 -9.43 -17.13
C LYS A 380 14.86 -10.81 -16.52
N LEU A 381 15.66 -11.07 -15.49
CA LEU A 381 15.55 -12.26 -14.66
C LEU A 381 15.47 -11.83 -13.20
N THR A 382 14.31 -12.04 -12.60
CA THR A 382 14.07 -11.74 -11.18
C THR A 382 13.83 -13.03 -10.42
N MET A 383 14.50 -13.22 -9.30
CA MET A 383 14.24 -14.26 -8.31
C MET A 383 13.84 -13.57 -7.01
N GLN A 384 12.66 -13.88 -6.48
CA GLN A 384 12.14 -13.20 -5.31
C GLN A 384 11.54 -14.19 -4.30
N ASN A 385 11.96 -14.10 -3.04
CA ASN A 385 11.35 -14.80 -1.93
C ASN A 385 11.37 -16.34 -2.09
N LEU A 386 12.49 -16.92 -2.53
CA LEU A 386 12.62 -18.36 -2.80
C LEU A 386 13.76 -19.00 -2.00
N GLU A 387 13.58 -20.26 -1.59
CA GLU A 387 14.72 -21.15 -1.31
C GLU A 387 15.07 -21.88 -2.60
N ILE A 388 16.29 -21.69 -3.12
CA ILE A 388 16.76 -22.31 -4.35
C ILE A 388 17.99 -23.16 -4.05
N ALA A 389 17.85 -24.47 -4.25
CA ALA A 389 18.89 -25.47 -4.03
C ALA A 389 19.40 -26.04 -5.36
N GLY A 390 20.72 -26.07 -5.52
CA GLY A 390 21.36 -26.67 -6.69
C GLY A 390 22.05 -28.00 -6.41
N ASP A 391 23.02 -28.30 -7.27
CA ASP A 391 24.12 -29.20 -6.99
C ASP A 391 25.46 -28.47 -7.25
N ALA A 392 26.59 -29.09 -6.89
CA ALA A 392 27.92 -28.50 -7.04
C ALA A 392 28.30 -28.08 -8.49
N ASN A 393 27.51 -28.47 -9.50
CA ASN A 393 27.67 -28.10 -10.90
C ASN A 393 26.51 -27.22 -11.42
N ALA A 394 25.48 -26.94 -10.62
CA ALA A 394 24.33 -26.13 -11.00
C ALA A 394 24.76 -24.70 -11.37
N ARG A 395 24.34 -24.25 -12.55
CA ARG A 395 24.58 -22.89 -13.05
C ARG A 395 23.22 -22.33 -13.45
N PHE A 396 22.63 -21.46 -12.63
CA PHE A 396 21.24 -21.05 -12.82
C PHE A 396 21.01 -20.31 -14.14
N CYS A 397 21.95 -19.45 -14.53
CA CYS A 397 21.95 -18.80 -15.82
C CYS A 397 23.32 -18.97 -16.49
N ASN A 398 23.40 -19.90 -17.44
CA ASN A 398 24.62 -20.21 -18.20
C ASN A 398 24.51 -19.84 -19.69
N LYS A 399 23.45 -19.16 -20.11
CA LYS A 399 23.29 -18.66 -21.47
C LYS A 399 23.36 -17.15 -21.52
N GLN A 400 23.67 -16.62 -22.69
CA GLN A 400 23.70 -15.18 -22.92
C GLN A 400 22.28 -14.60 -22.74
N LEU A 401 22.12 -13.65 -21.82
CA LEU A 401 20.96 -12.76 -21.70
C LEU A 401 20.97 -11.67 -22.79
N ALA A 402 19.87 -10.95 -22.98
CA ALA A 402 19.82 -9.82 -23.91
C ALA A 402 20.81 -8.71 -23.51
N THR A 403 21.25 -7.91 -24.49
CA THR A 403 22.13 -6.75 -24.21
C THR A 403 21.42 -5.75 -23.29
N GLY A 404 22.08 -5.37 -22.19
CA GLY A 404 21.49 -4.49 -21.19
C GLY A 404 20.46 -5.19 -20.28
N ALA A 405 20.50 -6.52 -20.22
CA ALA A 405 19.63 -7.28 -19.33
C ALA A 405 19.93 -6.99 -17.85
N VAL A 406 18.91 -7.13 -17.01
CA VAL A 406 18.99 -6.94 -15.55
C VAL A 406 18.74 -8.26 -14.83
N ILE A 407 19.56 -8.53 -13.82
CA ILE A 407 19.37 -9.64 -12.88
C ILE A 407 19.02 -9.07 -11.51
N THR A 408 17.97 -9.57 -10.88
CA THR A 408 17.57 -9.19 -9.52
C THR A 408 17.32 -10.44 -8.69
N VAL A 409 17.91 -10.49 -7.49
CA VAL A 409 17.69 -11.55 -6.51
C VAL A 409 17.32 -10.88 -5.20
N SER A 410 16.11 -11.11 -4.68
CA SER A 410 15.65 -10.49 -3.43
C SER A 410 14.97 -11.47 -2.50
N GLY A 411 15.23 -11.37 -1.18
CA GLY A 411 14.56 -12.23 -0.18
C GLY A 411 14.84 -13.73 -0.37
N CYS A 412 15.95 -14.11 -1.00
CA CYS A 412 16.21 -15.50 -1.40
C CYS A 412 17.23 -16.22 -0.50
N TYR A 413 17.03 -17.52 -0.32
CA TYR A 413 18.03 -18.47 0.18
C TYR A 413 18.58 -19.27 -1.00
N VAL A 414 19.78 -18.97 -1.48
CA VAL A 414 20.40 -19.70 -2.60
C VAL A 414 21.55 -20.55 -2.09
N HIS A 415 21.54 -21.85 -2.36
CA HIS A 415 22.60 -22.71 -1.85
C HIS A 415 22.94 -23.94 -2.67
N ASP A 416 24.14 -24.45 -2.41
CA ASP A 416 24.72 -25.63 -3.06
C ASP A 416 24.76 -25.49 -4.59
N VAL A 417 25.18 -24.31 -5.08
CA VAL A 417 25.26 -23.99 -6.52
C VAL A 417 26.69 -23.74 -6.96
N LYS A 418 27.00 -23.98 -8.24
CA LYS A 418 28.26 -23.51 -8.82
C LYS A 418 28.22 -22.01 -9.07
N ALA A 419 27.22 -21.53 -9.81
CA ALA A 419 27.11 -20.13 -10.20
C ALA A 419 25.65 -19.67 -10.32
N LEU A 420 25.36 -18.42 -9.94
CA LEU A 420 24.09 -17.78 -10.29
C LEU A 420 24.07 -17.39 -11.77
N TYR A 421 25.15 -16.77 -12.26
CA TYR A 421 25.28 -16.35 -13.65
C TYR A 421 26.73 -16.50 -14.16
N GLY A 422 26.93 -17.03 -15.37
CA GLY A 422 28.24 -17.04 -16.03
C GLY A 422 28.77 -18.39 -16.57
N GLU A 423 29.96 -18.32 -17.17
CA GLU A 423 30.78 -19.35 -17.87
C GLU A 423 30.01 -20.55 -18.44
N GLY A 424 28.88 -20.33 -19.09
CA GLY A 424 28.41 -21.28 -20.09
C GLY A 424 29.14 -21.07 -21.42
N ALA A 425 29.12 -22.09 -22.26
CA ALA A 425 29.81 -22.09 -23.55
C ALA A 425 29.43 -20.89 -24.44
N GLU A 426 28.20 -20.39 -24.28
CA GLU A 426 27.64 -19.26 -25.03
C GLU A 426 27.98 -17.88 -24.42
N ILE A 427 28.42 -17.81 -23.16
CA ILE A 427 28.68 -16.53 -22.46
C ILE A 427 30.04 -15.95 -22.85
N GLY A 428 31.04 -16.79 -23.17
CA GLY A 428 32.24 -16.45 -23.94
C GLY A 428 33.05 -15.21 -23.55
N GLY A 429 32.87 -14.66 -22.34
CA GLY A 429 33.44 -13.37 -21.91
C GLY A 429 32.91 -12.15 -22.67
N GLN A 430 31.73 -12.22 -23.32
CA GLN A 430 31.16 -11.14 -24.15
C GLN A 430 29.78 -10.63 -23.73
N ASN A 431 29.05 -11.33 -22.86
CA ASN A 431 27.68 -10.91 -22.53
C ASN A 431 27.61 -9.87 -21.40
N ILE A 432 27.28 -8.63 -21.75
CA ILE A 432 27.15 -7.50 -20.81
C ILE A 432 25.71 -7.40 -20.31
N VAL A 433 25.51 -7.72 -19.02
CA VAL A 433 24.30 -7.35 -18.29
C VAL A 433 24.47 -5.94 -17.71
N SER A 434 23.41 -5.13 -17.70
CA SER A 434 23.49 -3.75 -17.18
C SER A 434 23.64 -3.74 -15.66
N SER A 435 22.93 -4.64 -14.96
CA SER A 435 23.02 -4.70 -13.51
C SER A 435 22.70 -6.07 -12.95
N MET A 436 23.34 -6.36 -11.82
CA MET A 436 23.03 -7.47 -10.93
C MET A 436 22.79 -6.91 -9.53
N THR A 437 21.56 -7.02 -9.05
CA THR A 437 21.17 -6.60 -7.70
C THR A 437 20.84 -7.81 -6.86
N ILE A 438 21.45 -7.90 -5.68
CA ILE A 438 21.19 -8.94 -4.68
C ILE A 438 20.84 -8.23 -3.37
N ASP A 439 19.63 -8.40 -2.89
CA ASP A 439 19.12 -7.72 -1.70
C ASP A 439 18.45 -8.69 -0.74
N ASP A 440 18.66 -8.54 0.56
CA ASP A 440 18.00 -9.36 1.58
C ASP A 440 18.14 -10.88 1.35
N CYS A 441 19.35 -11.34 0.98
CA CYS A 441 19.58 -12.72 0.58
C CYS A 441 20.57 -13.47 1.50
N MET A 442 20.34 -14.77 1.67
CA MET A 442 21.31 -15.73 2.19
C MET A 442 21.85 -16.59 1.06
N ILE A 443 23.13 -16.43 0.70
CA ILE A 443 23.74 -17.26 -0.35
C ILE A 443 24.90 -18.07 0.25
N TYR A 444 24.89 -19.39 0.08
CA TYR A 444 25.88 -20.23 0.73
C TYR A 444 26.24 -21.53 0.03
N ASN A 445 27.33 -22.17 0.47
CA ASN A 445 27.87 -23.38 -0.14
C ASN A 445 28.01 -23.24 -1.68
N SER A 446 28.41 -22.05 -2.12
CA SER A 446 28.41 -21.68 -3.54
C SER A 446 29.84 -21.47 -4.04
N ALA A 447 30.12 -21.78 -5.31
CA ALA A 447 31.45 -21.48 -5.85
C ALA A 447 31.59 -20.00 -6.22
N THR A 448 30.56 -19.43 -6.85
CA THR A 448 30.54 -18.04 -7.30
C THR A 448 29.10 -17.56 -7.49
N ILE A 449 28.91 -16.25 -7.53
CA ILE A 449 27.68 -15.58 -7.96
C ILE A 449 27.82 -15.23 -9.44
N LEU A 450 28.92 -14.57 -9.81
CA LEU A 450 29.26 -14.19 -11.18
C LEU A 450 30.51 -14.95 -11.65
N ASP A 451 30.35 -15.91 -12.55
CA ASP A 451 31.45 -16.73 -13.08
C ASP A 451 31.91 -16.28 -14.47
N LYS A 452 32.99 -15.51 -14.57
CA LYS A 452 33.56 -15.04 -15.84
C LYS A 452 32.55 -14.38 -16.80
N GLY A 453 31.51 -13.76 -16.27
CA GLY A 453 30.57 -12.92 -17.02
C GLY A 453 31.02 -11.46 -17.07
N THR A 454 30.29 -10.61 -17.78
CA THR A 454 30.45 -9.14 -17.72
C THR A 454 29.16 -8.49 -17.21
N CYS A 455 29.31 -7.50 -16.34
CA CYS A 455 28.22 -6.73 -15.72
C CYS A 455 28.68 -5.27 -15.63
N GLU A 456 27.81 -4.28 -15.81
CA GLU A 456 28.20 -2.87 -15.62
C GLU A 456 28.12 -2.46 -14.14
N SER A 457 27.10 -2.93 -13.43
CA SER A 457 26.87 -2.59 -12.02
C SER A 457 26.49 -3.81 -11.18
N VAL A 458 27.18 -4.03 -10.07
CA VAL A 458 26.81 -5.03 -9.07
C VAL A 458 26.49 -4.34 -7.75
N ILE A 459 25.30 -4.62 -7.22
CA ILE A 459 24.82 -4.08 -5.94
C ILE A 459 24.44 -5.26 -5.06
N LEU A 460 25.06 -5.35 -3.89
CA LEU A 460 24.81 -6.35 -2.86
C LEU A 460 24.43 -5.64 -1.56
N THR A 461 23.17 -5.79 -1.14
CA THR A 461 22.64 -5.11 0.05
C THR A 461 21.98 -6.07 1.00
N ASN A 462 22.02 -5.79 2.30
CA ASN A 462 21.26 -6.49 3.34
C ASN A 462 21.43 -8.02 3.30
N SER A 463 22.60 -8.50 2.87
CA SER A 463 22.78 -9.90 2.46
C SER A 463 23.95 -10.58 3.16
N THR A 464 23.85 -11.89 3.26
CA THR A 464 24.90 -12.74 3.84
C THR A 464 25.41 -13.72 2.80
N LEU A 465 26.71 -13.72 2.56
CA LEU A 465 27.40 -14.72 1.75
C LEU A 465 28.26 -15.58 2.67
N TYR A 466 28.11 -16.91 2.65
CA TYR A 466 29.01 -17.76 3.45
C TYR A 466 29.40 -19.11 2.86
N ASN A 467 30.59 -19.59 3.25
CA ASN A 467 31.16 -20.87 2.82
C ASN A 467 31.30 -20.99 1.29
N PHE A 468 32.02 -20.03 0.70
CA PHE A 468 32.34 -20.05 -0.73
C PHE A 468 33.67 -20.77 -0.99
N ASN A 469 33.80 -21.44 -2.13
CA ASN A 469 35.03 -22.14 -2.52
C ASN A 469 35.70 -21.59 -3.81
N GLY A 470 35.22 -20.45 -4.32
CA GLY A 470 35.74 -19.75 -5.49
C GLY A 470 35.62 -18.22 -5.36
N GLN A 471 35.88 -17.50 -6.45
CA GLN A 471 35.68 -16.04 -6.47
C GLN A 471 34.18 -15.72 -6.48
N ALA A 472 33.66 -15.02 -5.45
CA ALA A 472 32.24 -14.68 -5.39
C ALA A 472 31.80 -13.88 -6.62
N PHE A 473 32.59 -12.91 -7.05
CA PHE A 473 32.35 -12.12 -8.25
C PHE A 473 33.58 -12.13 -9.15
N HIS A 474 33.57 -12.98 -10.18
CA HIS A 474 34.61 -13.05 -11.19
C HIS A 474 34.13 -12.44 -12.50
N ALA A 475 34.45 -11.18 -12.73
CA ALA A 475 34.30 -10.59 -14.04
C ALA A 475 35.45 -11.02 -14.96
N TYR A 476 35.14 -11.39 -16.21
CA TYR A 476 36.15 -11.75 -17.19
C TYR A 476 35.94 -11.00 -18.50
N LYS A 477 37.01 -10.38 -18.99
CA LYS A 477 37.10 -9.62 -20.23
C LYS A 477 38.02 -10.34 -21.21
N GLY A 478 37.50 -10.67 -22.39
CA GLY A 478 38.33 -11.06 -23.53
C GLY A 478 39.16 -9.89 -24.08
N ASP A 479 39.94 -10.11 -25.14
CA ASP A 479 40.93 -9.16 -25.71
C ASP A 479 40.31 -7.95 -26.47
N SER A 480 39.02 -7.64 -26.31
CA SER A 480 38.31 -6.58 -27.06
C SER A 480 37.24 -5.84 -26.24
N ASP A 481 37.33 -4.51 -26.18
CA ASP A 481 36.32 -3.44 -26.00
C ASP A 481 34.98 -3.68 -25.25
N LEU A 482 34.90 -4.64 -24.33
CA LEU A 482 33.71 -4.85 -23.50
C LEU A 482 33.77 -4.04 -22.20
N ALA A 483 32.58 -3.62 -21.74
CA ALA A 483 32.38 -2.81 -20.54
C ALA A 483 32.90 -3.53 -19.29
N GLU A 484 33.67 -2.80 -18.49
CA GLU A 484 34.11 -3.24 -17.17
C GLU A 484 32.94 -3.08 -16.18
N ILE A 485 32.94 -3.85 -15.08
CA ILE A 485 32.13 -3.46 -13.92
C ILE A 485 32.62 -2.08 -13.52
N THR A 486 31.76 -1.07 -13.67
CA THR A 486 32.06 0.31 -13.31
C THR A 486 31.63 0.60 -11.89
N THR A 487 30.63 -0.12 -11.37
CA THR A 487 30.09 0.07 -10.01
C THR A 487 30.02 -1.26 -9.28
N PHE A 488 30.59 -1.31 -8.07
CA PHE A 488 30.46 -2.43 -7.17
C PHE A 488 30.17 -1.93 -5.76
N GLU A 489 28.95 -2.19 -5.30
CA GLU A 489 28.43 -1.72 -4.02
C GLU A 489 28.11 -2.90 -3.11
N ILE A 490 28.66 -2.85 -1.90
CA ILE A 490 28.33 -3.75 -0.80
C ILE A 490 27.92 -2.89 0.40
N GLU A 491 26.66 -3.02 0.82
CA GLU A 491 26.15 -2.29 1.99
C GLU A 491 25.34 -3.20 2.91
N ASN A 492 25.54 -3.07 4.23
CA ASN A 492 24.86 -3.87 5.25
C ASN A 492 24.98 -5.37 4.95
N CYS A 493 26.19 -5.89 4.74
CA CYS A 493 26.40 -7.28 4.35
C CYS A 493 27.34 -8.04 5.28
N THR A 494 27.14 -9.35 5.37
CA THR A 494 27.97 -10.27 6.16
C THR A 494 28.63 -11.31 5.25
N LEU A 495 29.95 -11.27 5.09
CA LEU A 495 30.70 -12.16 4.20
C LEU A 495 31.60 -13.09 5.03
N VAL A 496 31.37 -14.40 5.02
CA VAL A 496 32.03 -15.35 5.94
C VAL A 496 32.61 -16.55 5.19
N ASP A 497 33.84 -16.96 5.51
CA ASP A 497 34.44 -18.18 4.94
C ASP A 497 34.42 -18.20 3.39
N MET A 498 34.87 -17.11 2.76
CA MET A 498 34.86 -16.94 1.30
C MET A 498 35.96 -17.74 0.56
N GLY A 499 36.51 -18.77 1.19
CA GLY A 499 37.63 -19.59 0.68
C GLY A 499 38.93 -18.79 0.46
N ASP A 500 39.97 -19.43 -0.08
CA ASP A 500 41.28 -18.79 -0.40
C ASP A 500 41.24 -17.91 -1.67
N ALA A 501 40.05 -17.59 -2.17
CA ALA A 501 39.86 -16.85 -3.42
C ALA A 501 39.83 -15.33 -3.19
N THR A 502 39.79 -14.55 -4.28
CA THR A 502 39.50 -13.11 -4.23
C THR A 502 38.00 -12.92 -4.31
N ILE A 503 37.40 -12.11 -3.42
CA ILE A 503 35.94 -11.90 -3.39
C ILE A 503 35.47 -11.28 -4.71
N PHE A 504 36.14 -10.21 -5.15
CA PHE A 504 35.89 -9.52 -6.40
C PHE A 504 37.13 -9.53 -7.31
N GLN A 505 37.06 -10.22 -8.44
CA GLN A 505 38.16 -10.30 -9.38
C GLN A 505 37.72 -9.86 -10.76
N ASN A 506 38.47 -8.90 -11.34
CA ASN A 506 38.34 -8.57 -12.75
C ASN A 506 39.55 -9.15 -13.53
N THR A 507 39.31 -10.00 -14.53
CA THR A 507 40.39 -10.66 -15.28
C THR A 507 40.32 -10.31 -16.76
N GLY A 508 41.44 -9.89 -17.35
CA GLY A 508 41.53 -9.49 -18.75
C GLY A 508 41.38 -7.97 -18.93
N GLY A 509 42.17 -7.37 -19.83
CA GLY A 509 42.25 -5.92 -20.01
C GLY A 509 43.08 -5.16 -18.96
N LYS A 510 43.17 -3.82 -19.11
CA LYS A 510 43.79 -2.91 -18.12
C LYS A 510 42.86 -2.75 -16.91
N ALA A 511 43.42 -2.45 -15.73
CA ALA A 511 42.62 -2.14 -14.54
C ALA A 511 41.65 -0.98 -14.83
N GLY A 512 40.36 -1.29 -14.81
CA GLY A 512 39.25 -0.35 -14.99
C GLY A 512 39.01 0.52 -13.78
N ALA A 513 38.55 1.75 -14.00
CA ALA A 513 38.09 2.61 -12.90
C ALA A 513 36.79 2.04 -12.33
N LEU A 514 36.78 1.72 -11.04
CA LEU A 514 35.63 1.15 -10.32
C LEU A 514 35.21 2.11 -9.20
N PHE A 515 33.92 2.46 -9.17
CA PHE A 515 33.26 3.00 -7.99
C PHE A 515 33.04 1.85 -7.01
N LEU A 516 33.87 1.80 -5.98
CA LEU A 516 33.81 0.76 -4.97
C LEU A 516 33.19 1.32 -3.69
N THR A 517 32.08 0.75 -3.26
CA THR A 517 31.40 1.14 -2.01
C THR A 517 31.34 -0.06 -1.09
N PHE A 518 31.91 0.09 0.11
CA PHE A 518 31.73 -0.83 1.22
C PHE A 518 31.23 -0.04 2.42
N LYS A 519 30.01 -0.32 2.85
CA LYS A 519 29.39 0.32 4.01
C LYS A 519 28.82 -0.71 4.95
N ASN A 520 28.99 -0.49 6.25
CA ASN A 520 28.35 -1.30 7.29
C ASN A 520 28.54 -2.81 7.03
N THR A 521 29.72 -3.24 6.58
CA THR A 521 29.95 -4.63 6.13
C THR A 521 30.90 -5.36 7.06
N ILE A 522 30.61 -6.63 7.36
CA ILE A 522 31.49 -7.50 8.15
C ILE A 522 32.09 -8.57 7.23
N VAL A 523 33.42 -8.70 7.24
CA VAL A 523 34.18 -9.67 6.44
C VAL A 523 35.00 -10.63 7.32
N LEU A 524 34.59 -11.89 7.37
CA LEU A 524 35.21 -13.02 8.06
C LEU A 524 35.88 -14.01 7.09
N ALA A 525 36.33 -13.53 5.95
CA ALA A 525 36.87 -14.41 4.92
C ALA A 525 38.29 -14.90 5.27
N THR A 526 38.59 -16.15 4.92
CA THR A 526 39.96 -16.63 4.67
C THR A 526 40.36 -16.35 3.21
N CYS A 527 39.94 -15.20 2.66
CA CYS A 527 40.24 -14.75 1.30
C CYS A 527 41.73 -14.44 1.06
N LYS A 528 42.13 -14.49 -0.21
CA LYS A 528 43.43 -13.95 -0.64
C LYS A 528 43.39 -12.43 -0.72
N ASN A 529 42.34 -11.86 -1.33
CA ASN A 529 42.11 -10.42 -1.46
C ASN A 529 40.61 -10.09 -1.40
N ILE A 530 40.24 -8.88 -1.01
CA ILE A 530 38.87 -8.37 -1.27
C ILE A 530 38.70 -8.19 -2.76
N ASN A 531 39.60 -7.44 -3.40
CA ASN A 531 39.52 -7.14 -4.82
C ASN A 531 40.87 -7.36 -5.54
N TRP A 532 40.83 -7.71 -6.83
CA TRP A 532 42.03 -7.83 -7.67
C TRP A 532 41.80 -7.25 -9.07
N ASN A 533 42.80 -6.48 -9.55
CA ASN A 533 42.89 -5.86 -10.88
C ASN A 533 41.81 -4.78 -11.10
N VAL A 534 41.74 -3.87 -10.14
CA VAL A 534 40.77 -2.78 -10.06
C VAL A 534 41.53 -1.48 -9.84
N LYS A 535 41.15 -0.41 -10.56
CA LYS A 535 41.61 0.94 -10.28
C LYS A 535 40.54 1.66 -9.47
N GLN A 536 40.81 1.96 -8.20
CA GLN A 536 39.89 2.75 -7.38
C GLN A 536 39.83 4.20 -7.92
N ASN A 537 38.66 4.81 -7.82
CA ASN A 537 38.45 6.21 -8.17
C ASN A 537 38.27 7.07 -6.91
N SER A 538 38.27 8.40 -7.07
CA SER A 538 38.12 9.36 -5.96
C SER A 538 36.77 9.29 -5.22
N GLU A 539 35.82 8.52 -5.73
CA GLU A 539 34.47 8.36 -5.19
C GLU A 539 34.27 7.01 -4.48
N THR A 540 35.37 6.27 -4.26
CA THR A 540 35.36 5.04 -3.47
C THR A 540 35.03 5.34 -2.00
N ILE A 541 34.11 4.59 -1.40
CA ILE A 541 33.62 4.80 -0.03
C ILE A 541 33.89 3.56 0.82
N PHE A 542 34.53 3.76 1.97
CA PHE A 542 34.71 2.75 3.02
C PHE A 542 34.20 3.33 4.34
N GLU A 543 33.11 2.78 4.86
CA GLU A 543 32.49 3.28 6.09
C GLU A 543 32.03 2.13 6.98
N ASN A 544 32.42 2.19 8.26
CA ASN A 544 31.89 1.30 9.31
C ASN A 544 32.00 -0.20 8.95
N ASN A 545 33.15 -0.61 8.40
CA ASN A 545 33.42 -1.98 8.00
C ASN A 545 34.32 -2.69 9.01
N TYR A 546 34.07 -3.97 9.24
CA TYR A 546 34.79 -4.79 10.22
C TYR A 546 35.37 -6.05 9.56
N ALA A 547 36.56 -6.43 9.99
CA ALA A 547 37.19 -7.68 9.58
C ALA A 547 37.91 -8.37 10.74
N VAL A 548 38.17 -9.67 10.62
CA VAL A 548 38.84 -10.44 11.66
C VAL A 548 40.35 -10.22 11.70
N SER A 549 40.86 -10.01 12.91
CA SER A 549 42.27 -9.81 13.25
C SER A 549 43.18 -11.02 13.01
N ASP A 550 42.62 -12.23 12.98
CA ASP A 550 43.32 -13.51 12.81
C ASP A 550 43.17 -14.11 11.40
N GLY A 551 42.54 -13.38 10.47
CA GLY A 551 42.31 -13.82 9.10
C GLY A 551 43.52 -13.67 8.17
N ALA A 552 43.66 -14.61 7.22
CA ALA A 552 44.70 -14.55 6.18
C ALA A 552 44.58 -13.32 5.26
N CYS A 553 43.41 -12.67 5.18
CA CYS A 553 43.20 -11.46 4.37
C CYS A 553 43.79 -10.18 4.97
N THR A 554 44.30 -10.15 6.21
CA THR A 554 44.69 -8.89 6.88
C THR A 554 45.63 -8.02 6.04
N SER A 555 46.53 -8.61 5.24
CA SER A 555 47.42 -7.86 4.33
C SER A 555 46.75 -7.27 3.08
N SER A 556 45.60 -7.80 2.65
CA SER A 556 44.84 -7.40 1.46
C SER A 556 43.60 -6.54 1.76
N LEU A 557 43.37 -6.23 3.04
CA LEU A 557 42.39 -5.24 3.53
C LEU A 557 42.93 -3.80 3.48
N LYS A 558 43.91 -3.53 2.63
CA LYS A 558 44.56 -2.22 2.49
C LYS A 558 44.17 -1.58 1.18
N SER A 559 43.94 -0.26 1.18
CA SER A 559 43.75 0.50 -0.06
C SER A 559 45.00 0.35 -0.95
N TYR A 560 44.79 0.23 -2.26
CA TYR A 560 45.87 0.02 -3.22
C TYR A 560 46.86 1.20 -3.26
N ASP A 561 46.37 2.42 -2.99
CA ASP A 561 47.15 3.64 -3.14
C ASP A 561 47.88 4.10 -1.86
N ASP A 562 47.36 3.81 -0.65
CA ASP A 562 47.91 4.38 0.59
C ASP A 562 48.32 3.34 1.65
N GLY A 563 47.98 2.05 1.45
CA GLY A 563 48.34 0.99 2.40
C GLY A 563 47.61 1.08 3.76
N GLU A 564 46.63 1.97 3.90
CA GLU A 564 45.74 2.09 5.05
C GLU A 564 44.66 1.00 5.02
N TYR A 565 44.29 0.50 6.20
CA TYR A 565 43.23 -0.50 6.32
C TYR A 565 41.87 0.12 5.99
N ILE A 566 41.14 -0.50 5.07
CA ILE A 566 39.79 -0.08 4.66
C ILE A 566 38.69 -0.64 5.57
N MET A 567 39.07 -1.39 6.62
CA MET A 567 38.20 -2.04 7.59
C MET A 567 38.86 -2.07 8.98
N ASP A 568 38.07 -2.08 10.05
CA ASP A 568 38.55 -2.33 11.41
C ASP A 568 38.94 -3.80 11.58
N VAL A 569 40.25 -4.05 11.67
CA VAL A 569 40.87 -5.37 11.83
C VAL A 569 41.24 -5.71 13.28
N THR A 570 40.65 -5.03 14.28
CA THR A 570 40.99 -5.25 15.69
C THR A 570 40.16 -6.35 16.37
N ASN A 571 39.08 -6.77 15.73
CA ASN A 571 38.12 -7.70 16.31
C ASN A 571 38.51 -9.16 16.02
N THR A 572 38.25 -10.07 16.97
CA THR A 572 38.38 -11.51 16.71
C THR A 572 37.08 -12.07 16.15
N ARG A 573 37.12 -13.26 15.52
CA ARG A 573 35.91 -13.93 15.01
C ARG A 573 34.82 -14.07 16.08
N ILE A 574 35.20 -14.47 17.29
CA ILE A 574 34.26 -14.65 18.42
C ILE A 574 33.72 -13.32 18.96
N MET A 575 34.43 -12.20 18.78
CA MET A 575 33.92 -10.88 19.15
C MET A 575 32.85 -10.39 18.17
N LEU A 576 33.05 -10.64 16.88
CA LEU A 576 32.08 -10.24 15.86
C LEU A 576 30.84 -11.13 15.88
N PHE A 577 31.00 -12.45 16.02
CA PHE A 577 29.89 -13.41 16.05
C PHE A 577 30.02 -14.38 17.25
N PRO A 578 29.61 -13.95 18.46
CA PRO A 578 29.72 -14.77 19.67
C PRO A 578 28.85 -16.04 19.65
N ASN A 579 27.84 -16.09 18.77
CA ASN A 579 26.87 -17.20 18.68
C ASN A 579 27.06 -18.10 17.45
N GLU A 580 28.12 -17.91 16.66
CA GLU A 580 28.31 -18.57 15.35
C GLU A 580 28.28 -20.12 15.39
N SER A 581 28.60 -20.70 16.55
CA SER A 581 28.57 -22.15 16.77
C SER A 581 27.16 -22.71 17.05
N ASN A 582 26.15 -21.85 17.17
CA ASN A 582 24.77 -22.24 17.43
C ASN A 582 24.04 -22.56 16.12
N SER A 583 23.59 -23.82 15.96
CA SER A 583 23.06 -24.39 14.71
C SER A 583 21.54 -24.22 14.53
N THR A 584 20.88 -23.38 15.32
CA THR A 584 19.40 -23.32 15.36
C THR A 584 18.76 -22.44 14.28
N VAL A 585 19.53 -21.94 13.31
CA VAL A 585 19.08 -21.01 12.25
C VAL A 585 19.17 -21.66 10.87
N LEU A 586 18.28 -21.28 9.93
CA LEU A 586 18.33 -21.67 8.52
C LEU A 586 19.73 -21.41 7.93
N GLY A 587 20.34 -22.42 7.29
CA GLY A 587 21.74 -22.39 6.84
C GLY A 587 22.77 -22.87 7.89
N GLY A 588 22.34 -23.19 9.12
CA GLY A 588 23.17 -23.88 10.11
C GLY A 588 24.20 -23.01 10.83
N LYS A 589 24.15 -21.69 10.69
CA LYS A 589 25.03 -20.71 11.35
C LYS A 589 24.26 -19.48 11.83
N ASP A 590 24.57 -19.00 13.03
CA ASP A 590 24.02 -17.78 13.62
C ASP A 590 25.06 -16.66 13.59
N PHE A 591 24.93 -15.72 12.65
CA PHE A 591 25.84 -14.59 12.52
C PHE A 591 25.41 -13.37 13.34
N SER A 592 24.58 -13.56 14.38
CA SER A 592 24.19 -12.48 15.29
C SER A 592 25.40 -11.69 15.78
N THR A 593 25.35 -10.36 15.64
CA THR A 593 26.45 -9.47 15.97
C THR A 593 26.02 -8.31 16.88
N SER A 594 26.98 -7.75 17.61
CA SER A 594 26.79 -6.57 18.47
C SER A 594 27.38 -5.28 17.90
N VAL A 595 28.06 -5.35 16.74
CA VAL A 595 28.50 -4.14 16.03
C VAL A 595 27.38 -3.65 15.14
N ASP A 596 27.31 -2.33 14.90
CA ASP A 596 26.30 -1.76 14.00
C ASP A 596 26.73 -1.89 12.53
N ALA A 597 27.06 -3.11 12.12
CA ALA A 597 27.47 -3.46 10.76
C ALA A 597 27.01 -4.89 10.46
N GLY A 598 27.11 -5.29 9.21
CA GLY A 598 26.65 -6.58 8.74
C GLY A 598 25.22 -6.53 8.23
N ASP A 599 24.78 -7.70 7.78
CA ASP A 599 23.41 -7.96 7.37
C ASP A 599 22.42 -7.63 8.51
N PRO A 600 21.37 -6.81 8.24
CA PRO A 600 20.39 -6.41 9.23
C PRO A 600 19.69 -7.58 9.93
N ARG A 601 19.56 -8.74 9.27
CA ARG A 601 18.94 -9.94 9.84
C ARG A 601 19.70 -10.49 11.06
N TRP A 602 20.95 -10.10 11.22
CA TRP A 602 21.81 -10.49 12.34
C TRP A 602 22.02 -9.40 13.40
N LYS A 603 21.53 -8.18 13.16
CA LYS A 603 21.62 -7.09 14.13
C LYS A 603 20.60 -7.35 15.25
N LYS A 604 21.07 -7.30 16.50
CA LYS A 604 20.24 -7.49 17.69
C LYS A 604 19.84 -6.16 18.33
#